data_AF-A0A7S0G2U3-F1
#
_entry.id   AF-A0A7S0G2U3-F1
#
_cell.length_a   1.000
_cell.length_b   1.000
_cell.length_c   1.000
_cell.angle_alpha   90.00
_cell.angle_beta   90.00
_cell.angle_gamma   90.00
#
_symmetry.space_group_name_H-M   'P 1'
#
loop_
_entity.id
_entity.type
_entity.pdbx_description
1 polymer ?
#
loop_
_entity_poly.entity_id
_entity_poly.type
_entity_poly.pdbx_seq_one_letter_code
_entity_poly.pdbx_strand_id
1 'polypeptide(L)'
;AYKSPGSARIGSFSMATEDSMHPTAVQREPTKVPDSVFKKNVEDLTEVEMEREKQELTVSIQKLKDSNKEIKDFDPQGQDEELVMAIKENLEVIVRREERLENIERRLVKVAGLEL
;
A
#
# COMPACT_ATOMS: atom_id res chain seq x y z
N ALA A 1 -41.84 7.08 -75.88
CA ALA A 1 -42.22 6.29 -74.69
C ALA A 1 -40.95 5.63 -74.15
N TYR A 2 -40.37 6.18 -73.08
CA TYR A 2 -39.16 5.63 -72.47
C TYR A 2 -39.50 5.05 -71.09
N LYS A 3 -39.15 3.78 -70.93
CA LYS A 3 -39.32 2.95 -69.73
C LYS A 3 -38.25 3.30 -68.70
N SER A 4 -38.64 3.45 -67.44
CA SER A 4 -37.75 3.45 -66.28
C SER A 4 -37.28 2.04 -65.95
N PRO A 5 -36.05 1.86 -65.44
CA PRO A 5 -35.75 0.70 -64.59
C PRO A 5 -35.15 1.10 -63.23
N GLY A 6 -35.83 0.62 -62.17
CA GLY A 6 -35.24 -0.16 -61.07
C GLY A 6 -34.18 0.48 -60.18
N SER A 7 -34.61 1.04 -59.05
CA SER A 7 -33.78 1.40 -57.90
C SER A 7 -33.19 0.15 -57.22
N ALA A 8 -31.86 0.06 -57.18
CA ALA A 8 -31.13 -0.97 -56.44
C ALA A 8 -31.07 -0.59 -54.94
N ARG A 9 -31.50 -1.51 -54.08
CA ARG A 9 -31.40 -1.38 -52.62
C ARG A 9 -29.94 -1.58 -52.19
N ILE A 10 -29.27 -0.52 -51.76
CA ILE A 10 -27.99 -0.61 -51.04
C ILE A 10 -28.33 -0.86 -49.57
N GLY A 11 -27.98 -2.05 -49.08
CA GLY A 11 -28.08 -2.40 -47.67
C GLY A 11 -27.13 -1.54 -46.84
N SER A 12 -27.66 -0.90 -45.81
CA SER A 12 -26.89 -0.16 -44.81
C SER A 12 -26.10 -1.13 -43.94
N PHE A 13 -24.79 -1.17 -44.15
CA PHE A 13 -23.83 -1.84 -43.28
C PHE A 13 -23.69 -1.01 -42.00
N SER A 14 -24.29 -1.45 -40.89
CA SER A 14 -24.03 -0.87 -39.57
C SER A 14 -22.69 -1.40 -39.06
N MET A 15 -21.67 -0.55 -39.14
CA MET A 15 -20.36 -0.78 -38.57
C MET A 15 -20.45 -0.35 -37.09
N ALA A 16 -20.60 -1.32 -36.20
CA ALA A 16 -20.51 -1.09 -34.76
C ALA A 16 -19.10 -0.55 -34.46
N THR A 17 -19.03 0.71 -34.06
CA THR A 17 -17.80 1.35 -33.59
C THR A 17 -17.33 0.64 -32.33
N GLU A 18 -16.03 0.34 -32.36
CA GLU A 18 -15.27 -0.43 -31.40
C GLU A 18 -15.55 -0.02 -29.96
N ASP A 19 -15.83 -1.05 -29.16
CA ASP A 19 -16.04 -1.01 -27.72
C ASP A 19 -14.79 -0.39 -27.07
N SER A 20 -14.98 0.76 -26.43
CA SER A 20 -13.94 1.48 -25.70
C SER A 20 -13.52 0.63 -24.50
N MET A 21 -12.46 -0.15 -24.69
CA MET A 21 -11.74 -0.81 -23.60
C MET A 21 -11.09 0.27 -22.73
N HIS A 22 -11.86 0.80 -21.78
CA HIS A 22 -11.30 1.47 -20.62
C HIS A 22 -10.47 0.43 -19.83
N PRO A 23 -9.17 0.64 -19.60
CA PRO A 23 -8.43 -0.20 -18.68
C PRO A 23 -9.02 0.03 -17.28
N THR A 24 -9.72 -0.97 -16.77
CA THR A 24 -10.19 -1.01 -15.38
C THR A 24 -8.95 -0.89 -14.50
N ALA A 25 -8.74 0.28 -13.90
CA ALA A 25 -7.75 0.45 -12.87
C ALA A 25 -8.10 -0.57 -11.76
N VAL A 26 -7.29 -1.62 -11.66
CA VAL A 26 -7.34 -2.55 -10.54
C VAL A 26 -6.90 -1.73 -9.34
N GLN A 27 -7.88 -1.13 -8.66
CA GLN A 27 -7.71 -0.60 -7.32
C GLN A 27 -7.32 -1.79 -6.45
N ARG A 28 -6.02 -1.99 -6.25
CA ARG A 28 -5.53 -2.89 -5.22
C ARG A 28 -5.92 -2.21 -3.92
N GLU A 29 -7.02 -2.65 -3.32
CA GLU A 29 -7.36 -2.25 -1.96
C GLU A 29 -6.10 -2.44 -1.10
N PRO A 30 -5.69 -1.45 -0.29
CA PRO A 30 -4.60 -1.64 0.64
C PRO A 30 -5.02 -2.80 1.52
N THR A 31 -4.35 -3.94 1.36
CA THR A 31 -4.57 -5.10 2.21
C THR A 31 -4.34 -4.62 3.63
N LYS A 32 -5.42 -4.44 4.38
CA LYS A 32 -5.39 -4.31 5.83
C LYS A 32 -4.83 -5.64 6.32
N VAL A 33 -3.50 -5.74 6.37
CA VAL A 33 -2.82 -6.87 6.98
C VAL A 33 -3.26 -6.81 8.44
N PRO A 34 -4.03 -7.79 8.93
CA PRO A 34 -4.46 -7.75 10.31
C PRO A 34 -3.21 -7.84 11.17
N ASP A 35 -2.94 -6.80 11.97
CA ASP A 35 -1.86 -6.74 12.96
C ASP A 35 -1.98 -7.84 14.05
N SER A 36 -3.00 -8.69 13.96
CA SER A 36 -3.42 -9.71 14.92
C SER A 36 -3.20 -11.13 14.40
N VAL A 37 -1.98 -11.46 13.97
CA VAL A 37 -1.51 -12.84 13.89
C VAL A 37 -0.40 -12.96 14.91
N PHE A 38 -0.75 -13.33 16.15
CA PHE A 38 0.14 -13.70 17.27
C PHE A 38 1.62 -13.33 17.05
N LYS A 39 2.00 -12.07 17.31
CA LYS A 39 3.43 -11.72 17.37
C LYS A 39 4.03 -12.50 18.53
N LYS A 40 4.88 -13.49 18.22
CA LYS A 40 5.69 -14.19 19.21
C LYS A 40 6.41 -13.17 20.10
N ASN A 41 6.57 -13.47 21.38
CA ASN A 41 7.39 -12.62 22.24
C ASN A 41 8.81 -12.57 21.66
N VAL A 42 9.52 -11.43 21.84
CA VAL A 42 10.91 -11.32 21.35
C VAL A 42 11.78 -12.41 21.96
N GLU A 43 11.47 -12.84 23.19
CA GLU A 43 12.20 -13.91 23.87
C GLU A 43 12.12 -15.27 23.16
N ASP A 44 11.07 -15.51 22.37
CA ASP A 44 10.83 -16.79 21.69
C ASP A 44 11.44 -16.85 20.29
N LEU A 45 12.03 -15.75 19.81
CA LEU A 45 12.60 -15.66 18.47
C LEU A 45 14.05 -16.13 18.46
N THR A 46 14.40 -16.87 17.40
CA THR A 46 15.80 -17.16 17.06
C THR A 46 16.50 -15.90 16.55
N GLU A 47 17.84 -15.88 16.56
CA GLU A 47 18.64 -14.77 16.04
C GLU A 47 18.30 -14.42 14.57
N VAL A 48 18.12 -15.44 13.74
CA VAL A 48 17.73 -15.26 12.33
C VAL A 48 16.34 -14.67 12.19
N GLU A 49 15.38 -15.10 13.02
CA GLU A 49 14.03 -14.51 13.03
C GLU A 49 14.06 -13.05 13.53
N MET A 50 14.87 -12.75 14.54
CA MET A 50 15.05 -11.40 15.07
C MET A 50 15.62 -10.45 14.01
N GLU A 51 16.67 -10.84 13.30
CA GLU A 51 17.25 -9.99 12.25
C GLU A 51 16.31 -9.81 11.06
N ARG A 52 15.55 -10.85 10.71
CA ARG A 52 14.50 -10.72 9.69
C ARG A 52 13.42 -9.74 10.14
N GLU A 53 12.90 -9.88 11.35
CA GLU A 53 11.86 -8.99 11.88
C GLU A 53 12.39 -7.54 11.98
N LYS A 54 13.65 -7.34 12.38
CA LYS A 54 14.31 -6.02 12.40
C LYS A 54 14.29 -5.35 11.01
N GLN A 55 14.66 -6.10 9.97
CA GLN A 55 14.63 -5.60 8.59
C GLN A 55 13.21 -5.24 8.14
N GLU A 56 12.25 -6.13 8.39
CA GLU A 56 10.84 -5.92 8.03
C GLU A 56 10.26 -4.69 8.74
N LEU A 57 10.54 -4.52 10.04
CA LEU A 57 10.13 -3.35 10.82
C LEU A 57 10.75 -2.06 10.29
N THR A 58 12.05 -2.07 9.99
CA THR A 58 12.77 -0.89 9.47
C THR A 58 12.16 -0.42 8.15
N VAL A 59 11.94 -1.34 7.21
CA VAL A 59 11.31 -1.03 5.92
C VAL A 59 9.89 -0.51 6.12
N SER A 60 9.13 -1.12 7.02
CA SER A 60 7.75 -0.74 7.30
C SER A 60 7.64 0.66 7.93
N ILE A 61 8.52 0.98 8.89
CA ILE A 61 8.63 2.30 9.50
C ILE A 61 8.98 3.34 8.44
N GLN A 62 9.97 3.04 7.58
CA GLN A 62 10.38 3.98 6.53
C GLN A 62 9.23 4.28 5.57
N LYS A 63 8.48 3.27 5.12
CA LYS A 63 7.30 3.46 4.26
C LYS A 63 6.24 4.35 4.90
N LEU A 64 5.98 4.20 6.20
CA LEU A 64 5.03 5.08 6.89
C LEU A 64 5.55 6.51 7.02
N LYS A 65 6.85 6.70 7.26
CA LYS A 65 7.49 8.02 7.31
C LYS A 65 7.41 8.72 5.95
N ASP A 66 7.66 7.99 4.87
CA ASP A 66 7.57 8.50 3.50
C ASP A 66 6.11 8.84 3.14
N SER A 67 5.16 7.97 3.48
CA SER A 67 3.72 8.25 3.28
C SER A 67 3.27 9.49 4.07
N ASN A 68 3.70 9.65 5.32
CA ASN A 68 3.40 10.86 6.10
C ASN A 68 4.01 12.12 5.49
N LYS A 69 5.17 12.01 4.85
CA LYS A 69 5.78 13.13 4.13
C LYS A 69 4.96 13.47 2.89
N GLU A 70 4.55 12.48 2.10
CA GLU A 70 3.70 12.68 0.92
C GLU A 70 2.36 13.34 1.29
N ILE A 71 1.73 12.92 2.40
CA ILE A 71 0.48 13.54 2.89
C ILE A 71 0.72 15.01 3.26
N LYS A 72 1.83 15.32 3.95
CA LYS A 72 2.18 16.71 4.30
C LYS A 72 2.53 17.56 3.08
N ASP A 73 3.15 16.97 2.07
CA ASP A 73 3.46 17.67 0.83
C ASP A 73 2.17 17.97 0.03
N PHE A 74 1.15 17.11 0.16
CA PHE A 74 -0.17 17.30 -0.44
C PHE A 74 -1.04 18.32 0.32
N ASP A 75 -1.12 18.24 1.64
CA ASP A 75 -1.82 19.20 2.51
C ASP A 75 -0.86 19.80 3.56
N PRO A 76 -0.07 20.81 3.19
CA PRO A 76 0.90 21.42 4.10
C PRO A 76 0.26 22.27 5.19
N GLN A 77 -1.00 22.68 5.02
CA GLN A 77 -1.72 23.50 5.99
C GLN A 77 -2.56 22.66 6.96
N GLY A 78 -2.71 21.36 6.71
CA GLY A 78 -3.50 20.46 7.56
C GLY A 78 -4.97 20.86 7.61
N GLN A 79 -5.53 21.26 6.47
CA GLN A 79 -6.93 21.66 6.35
C GLN A 79 -7.86 20.45 6.17
N ASP A 80 -7.33 19.36 5.63
CA ASP A 80 -8.05 18.11 5.48
C ASP A 80 -7.92 17.26 6.75
N GLU A 81 -8.99 17.21 7.53
CA GLU A 81 -9.05 16.46 8.79
C GLU A 81 -8.80 14.95 8.59
N GLU A 82 -9.20 14.38 7.44
CA GLU A 82 -8.98 12.95 7.15
C GLU A 82 -7.49 12.66 6.96
N LEU A 83 -6.77 13.57 6.28
CA LEU A 83 -5.32 13.46 6.07
C LEU A 83 -4.54 13.64 7.39
N VAL A 84 -4.98 14.57 8.24
CA VAL A 84 -4.40 14.75 9.58
C VAL A 84 -4.59 13.50 10.44
N MET A 85 -5.80 12.91 10.40
CA MET A 85 -6.10 11.66 11.10
C MET A 85 -5.24 10.50 10.57
N ALA A 86 -5.08 10.37 9.24
CA ALA A 86 -4.22 9.34 8.64
C ALA A 86 -2.76 9.46 9.10
N ILE A 87 -2.20 10.68 9.16
CA ILE A 87 -0.85 10.91 9.71
C ILE A 87 -0.78 10.45 11.16
N LYS A 88 -1.78 10.78 11.97
CA LYS A 88 -1.81 10.41 13.39
C LYS A 88 -1.84 8.88 13.57
N GLU A 89 -2.69 8.19 12.84
CA GLU A 89 -2.76 6.72 12.87
C GLU A 89 -1.43 6.09 12.45
N ASN A 90 -0.82 6.61 11.38
CA ASN A 90 0.50 6.16 10.94
C ASN A 90 1.57 6.38 12.02
N LEU A 91 1.55 7.51 12.74
CA LEU A 91 2.47 7.78 13.84
C LEU A 91 2.30 6.78 14.98
N GLU A 92 1.07 6.45 15.38
CA GLU A 92 0.80 5.43 16.41
C GLU A 92 1.31 4.03 16.00
N VAL A 93 1.26 3.70 14.70
CA VAL A 93 1.84 2.47 14.17
C VAL A 93 3.36 2.53 14.16
N ILE A 94 3.97 3.67 13.79
CA ILE A 94 5.43 3.87 13.82
C ILE A 94 5.95 3.65 15.24
N VAL A 95 5.36 4.30 16.25
CA VAL A 95 5.80 4.20 17.65
C VAL A 95 5.81 2.74 18.11
N ARG A 96 4.72 1.99 17.91
CA ARG A 96 4.64 0.58 18.29
C ARG A 96 5.67 -0.30 17.56
N ARG A 97 6.01 0.04 16.32
CA ARG A 97 7.03 -0.68 15.54
C ARG A 97 8.44 -0.33 15.99
N GLU A 98 8.70 0.93 16.35
CA GLU A 98 9.97 1.39 16.90
C GLU A 98 10.24 0.76 18.28
N GLU A 99 9.24 0.70 19.17
CA GLU A 99 9.36 -0.01 20.46
C GLU A 99 9.69 -1.50 20.28
N ARG A 100 9.06 -2.16 19.29
CA ARG A 100 9.36 -3.56 18.96
C ARG A 100 10.78 -3.72 18.41
N LEU A 101 11.19 -2.81 17.53
CA LEU A 101 12.54 -2.79 16.96
C LEU A 101 13.59 -2.65 18.05
N GLU A 102 13.39 -1.71 18.99
CA GLU A 102 14.29 -1.48 20.12
C GLU A 102 14.41 -2.71 21.02
N ASN A 103 13.31 -3.43 21.26
CA ASN A 103 13.34 -4.69 22.01
C ASN A 103 14.15 -5.79 21.29
N ILE A 104 14.00 -5.90 19.97
CA ILE A 104 14.78 -6.83 19.14
C ILE A 104 16.26 -6.47 19.17
N GLU A 105 16.61 -5.20 18.99
CA GLU A 105 18.00 -4.73 19.02
C GLU A 105 18.66 -4.97 20.37
N ARG A 106 17.96 -4.65 21.47
CA ARG A 106 18.40 -4.99 22.82
C ARG A 106 18.70 -6.48 22.92
N ARG A 107 17.79 -7.35 22.46
CA ARG A 107 17.97 -8.80 22.56
C ARG A 107 19.15 -9.30 21.72
N LEU A 108 19.33 -8.79 20.51
CA LEU A 108 20.47 -9.13 19.66
C LEU A 108 21.80 -8.78 20.33
N VAL A 109 21.92 -7.60 20.96
CA VAL A 109 23.11 -7.21 21.72
C VAL A 109 23.39 -8.20 22.86
N LYS A 110 22.35 -8.62 23.60
CA LYS A 110 22.50 -9.62 24.68
C LYS A 110 22.95 -10.98 24.15
N VAL A 111 22.36 -11.44 23.05
CA VAL A 111 22.71 -12.74 22.43
C VAL A 111 24.11 -12.72 21.85
N ALA A 112 24.54 -11.60 21.27
CA ALA A 112 25.89 -11.41 20.75
C ALA A 112 26.97 -11.29 21.86
N GLY A 113 26.58 -11.22 23.14
CA GLY A 113 27.50 -11.05 24.26
C GLY A 113 28.18 -9.68 24.28
N LEU A 114 27.57 -8.66 23.65
CA LEU A 114 28.08 -7.30 23.55
C LEU A 114 27.53 -6.39 24.67
N GLU A 115 27.11 -6.96 25.80
CA GLU A 115 26.70 -6.17 26.98
C GLU A 115 27.94 -5.40 27.51
N LEU A 116 27.90 -4.06 27.44
CA LEU A 116 28.87 -3.14 28.05
C LEU A 116 28.46 -2.79 29.48
#